data_AF-A0A933H7C4-F1
#
_entry.id   AF-A0A933H7C4-F1
#
_cell.length_a   1.000
_cell.length_b   1.000
_cell.length_c   1.000
_cell.angle_alpha   90.00
_cell.angle_beta   90.00
_cell.angle_gamma   90.00
#
_symmetry.space_group_name_H-M   'P 1'
#
loop_
_entity.id
_entity.type
_entity.pdbx_description
1 polymer ?
#
loop_
_entity_poly.entity_id
_entity_poly.type
_entity_poly.pdbx_seq_one_letter_code
_entity_poly.pdbx_strand_id
1 'polypeptide(L)' 'MRVLSLILVAFIFLGVAYSVTVPIFEAPDELQHYATAEYIARFKSLPPLGKPTEHLWDQESLQAPLYYI' A
#
# COMPACT_ATOMS: atom_id res chain seq x y z
N MET A 1 23.12 2.94 -23.87
CA MET A 1 22.29 4.17 -23.68
C MET A 1 20.91 4.05 -24.34
N ARG A 2 20.77 3.97 -25.67
CA ARG A 2 19.44 3.94 -26.34
C ARG A 2 18.49 2.83 -25.87
N VAL A 3 18.97 1.60 -25.75
CA VAL A 3 18.16 0.46 -25.27
C VAL A 3 17.72 0.66 -23.82
N LEU A 4 18.62 1.14 -22.96
CA LEU A 4 18.29 1.46 -21.57
C LEU A 4 17.21 2.55 -21.50
N SER A 5 17.34 3.61 -22.29
CA SER A 5 16.33 4.67 -22.35
C SER A 5 14.97 4.14 -22.78
N LEU A 6 14.91 3.25 -23.79
CA LEU A 6 13.66 2.61 -24.20
C LEU A 6 13.04 1.76 -23.09
N ILE A 7 13.84 0.98 -22.36
CA ILE A 7 13.36 0.17 -21.24
C ILE A 7 12.80 1.07 -20.13
N LEU A 8 13.51 2.14 -19.77
CA LEU A 8 13.05 3.07 -18.73
C LEU A 8 11.74 3.78 -19.13
N VAL A 9 11.63 4.21 -20.38
CA VAL A 9 10.39 4.82 -20.89
C VAL A 9 9.25 3.82 -20.85
N ALA A 10 9.47 2.58 -21.30
CA ALA A 10 8.45 1.53 -21.26
C ALA A 10 8.03 1.20 -19.82
N PHE A 11 8.99 1.10 -18.89
CA PHE A 11 8.72 0.83 -17.48
C PHE A 11 7.85 1.93 -16.85
N ILE A 12 8.21 3.20 -17.04
CA ILE A 12 7.45 4.33 -16.50
C ILE A 12 6.05 4.35 -17.13
N PHE A 13 5.94 4.18 -18.45
CA PHE A 13 4.66 4.19 -19.14
C PHE A 13 3.73 3.09 -18.62
N LEU A 14 4.23 1.85 -18.52
CA LEU A 14 3.45 0.72 -18.02
C LEU A 14 3.09 0.87 -16.54
N GLY A 15 4.01 1.38 -15.70
CA GLY A 15 3.75 1.64 -14.29
C GLY A 15 2.66 2.69 -14.08
N VAL A 16 2.71 3.80 -14.83
CA VAL A 16 1.67 4.83 -14.79
C VAL A 16 0.33 4.29 -15.29
N ALA A 17 0.33 3.57 -16.42
CA ALA A 17 -0.89 2.97 -16.96
C ALA A 17 -1.53 2.01 -15.95
N TYR A 18 -0.75 1.14 -15.32
CA TYR A 18 -1.23 0.27 -14.23
C TYR A 18 -1.82 1.09 -13.08
N SER A 19 -1.10 2.10 -12.60
CA SER A 19 -1.53 2.93 -11.46
C SER A 19 -2.84 3.71 -11.70
N VAL A 20 -3.17 4.07 -12.94
CA VAL A 20 -4.41 4.83 -13.24
C VAL A 20 -5.57 3.94 -13.69
N THR A 21 -5.29 2.72 -14.17
CA THR A 21 -6.32 1.81 -14.68
C THR A 21 -6.84 0.84 -13.63
N VAL A 22 -6.02 0.51 -12.62
CA VAL A 22 -6.43 -0.32 -11.49
C VAL A 22 -7.35 0.50 -10.57
N PRO A 23 -8.60 0.04 -10.32
CA PRO A 23 -9.49 0.71 -9.39
C PRO A 23 -8.90 0.75 -7.98
N ILE A 24 -9.27 1.79 -7.22
CA ILE A 24 -8.89 1.92 -5.82
C ILE A 24 -9.40 0.70 -5.03
N PHE A 25 -8.53 0.09 -4.24
CA PHE A 25 -8.75 -1.10 -3.43
C PHE A 25 -8.85 -2.42 -4.21
N GLU A 26 -8.54 -2.44 -5.51
CA GLU A 26 -8.45 -3.69 -6.28
C GLU A 26 -7.10 -4.39 -6.06
N ALA A 27 -6.03 -3.64 -5.74
CA ALA A 27 -4.75 -4.25 -5.41
C ALA A 27 -4.82 -4.91 -4.01
N PRO A 28 -4.14 -6.06 -3.80
CA PRO A 28 -4.41 -6.99 -2.70
C PRO A 28 -4.17 -6.45 -1.27
N ASP A 29 -3.45 -5.34 -1.13
CA ASP A 29 -3.00 -4.76 0.14
C ASP A 29 -3.47 -3.31 0.38
N GLU A 30 -4.01 -2.64 -0.64
CA GLU A 30 -4.41 -1.23 -0.56
C GLU A 30 -5.45 -0.97 0.53
N LEU A 31 -6.42 -1.87 0.68
CA LEU A 31 -7.50 -1.72 1.66
C LEU A 31 -6.98 -1.85 3.09
N GLN A 32 -6.05 -2.78 3.33
CA GLN A 32 -5.44 -3.05 4.62
C GLN A 32 -4.53 -1.88 5.03
N HIS A 33 -3.72 -1.38 4.10
CA HIS A 33 -2.91 -0.17 4.31
C HIS A 33 -3.78 1.05 4.63
N TYR A 34 -4.88 1.25 3.89
CA TYR A 34 -5.81 2.32 4.16
C TYR A 34 -6.43 2.21 5.55
N ALA A 35 -6.86 1.02 5.96
CA ALA A 35 -7.42 0.80 7.29
C ALA A 35 -6.41 1.14 8.40
N THR A 36 -5.13 0.82 8.22
CA THR A 36 -4.06 1.21 9.15
C THR A 36 -3.88 2.72 9.21
N ALA A 37 -3.79 3.37 8.05
CA ALA A 37 -3.68 4.83 7.98
C ALA A 37 -4.87 5.54 8.62
N GLU A 38 -6.09 5.04 8.40
CA GLU A 38 -7.31 5.55 9.00
C GLU A 38 -7.29 5.39 10.53
N TYR A 39 -6.86 4.24 11.04
CA TYR A 39 -6.68 4.00 12.46
C TYR A 39 -5.69 4.99 13.08
N ILE A 40 -4.51 5.16 12.48
CA ILE A 40 -3.49 6.09 12.97
C ILE A 40 -4.01 7.53 12.92
N ALA A 41 -4.69 7.92 11.84
CA ALA A 41 -5.27 9.25 11.71
C ALA A 41 -6.30 9.55 12.81
N ARG A 42 -7.12 8.55 13.16
CA ARG A 42 -8.21 8.63 14.14
C ARG A 42 -7.73 8.56 15.59
N PHE A 43 -6.82 7.63 15.91
CA PHE A 43 -6.42 7.31 17.28
C PHE A 43 -5.04 7.86 17.67
N LYS A 44 -4.26 8.37 16.70
CA LYS A 44 -2.89 8.86 16.89
C LYS A 44 -1.97 7.81 17.52
N SER A 45 -2.25 6.54 17.26
CA SER A 45 -1.46 5.40 17.72
C SER A 45 -1.40 4.34 16.63
N LEU A 46 -0.41 3.45 16.72
CA LEU A 46 -0.37 2.28 15.88
C LEU A 46 -1.52 1.33 16.24
N PRO A 47 -2.03 0.58 15.25
CA PRO A 47 -3.05 -0.42 15.53
C PRO A 47 -2.51 -1.55 16.42
N PRO A 48 -3.27 -2.03 17.43
CA PRO A 48 -2.81 -3.05 18.36
C PRO A 48 -2.79 -4.44 17.74
N LEU A 49 -1.80 -5.28 18.04
CA LEU A 49 -1.77 -6.66 17.54
C LEU A 49 -3.07 -7.43 17.90
N GLY A 50 -3.84 -7.81 16.88
CA GLY A 50 -5.15 -8.46 16.99
C GLY A 50 -5.11 -9.95 16.65
N LYS A 51 -6.29 -10.60 16.70
CA LYS A 51 -6.44 -11.93 16.10
C LYS A 51 -6.45 -11.77 14.58
N PRO A 52 -5.81 -12.64 13.79
CA PRO A 52 -5.87 -12.54 12.35
C PRO A 52 -7.31 -12.49 11.84
N THR A 53 -7.61 -11.58 10.91
CA THR A 53 -8.88 -11.44 10.16
C THR A 53 -10.07 -10.86 10.94
N GLU A 54 -9.85 -10.31 12.13
CA GLU A 54 -10.87 -9.57 12.89
C GLU A 54 -11.05 -8.12 12.36
N HIS A 55 -9.95 -7.51 11.93
CA HIS A 55 -9.91 -6.17 11.36
C HIS A 55 -9.10 -6.13 10.06
N LEU A 56 -9.43 -5.17 9.19
CA LEU A 56 -8.75 -4.97 7.90
C LEU A 56 -7.26 -4.63 8.07
N TRP A 57 -6.89 -4.00 9.18
CA TRP A 57 -5.51 -3.60 9.48
C TRP A 57 -4.70 -4.69 10.20
N ASP A 58 -5.26 -5.86 10.50
CA ASP A 58 -4.58 -6.88 11.33
C ASP A 58 -3.25 -7.35 10.73
N GLN A 59 -3.22 -7.62 9.43
CA GLN A 59 -1.99 -8.02 8.75
C GLN A 59 -0.93 -6.92 8.83
N GLU A 60 -1.39 -5.67 8.73
CA GLU A 60 -0.54 -4.48 8.72
C GLU A 60 -0.05 -4.07 10.12
N SER A 61 -0.74 -4.48 11.18
CA SER A 61 -0.30 -4.29 12.56
C SER A 61 1.01 -5.02 12.88
N LEU A 62 1.37 -6.03 12.09
CA LEU A 62 2.62 -6.78 12.22
C LEU A 62 3.82 -6.06 11.59
N GLN A 63 3.58 -5.02 10.79
CA GLN A 63 4.65 -4.27 10.15
C GLN A 63 5.41 -3.40 11.17
N ALA A 64 6.67 -3.11 10.85
CA ALA A 64 7.48 -2.23 11.67
C ALA A 64 6.88 -0.80 11.67
N PRO A 65 6.91 -0.08 12.81
CA PRO A 65 6.37 1.28 12.94
C PRO A 65 6.77 2.25 11.82
N LEU A 66 8.03 2.19 11.38
CA LEU A 66 8.60 3.09 10.37
C LEU A 66 7.90 2.99 9.00
N TYR A 67 7.13 1.93 8.74
CA TYR A 67 6.37 1.84 7.51
C TYR A 67 5.27 2.92 7.42
N TYR A 68 4.75 3.39 8.56
CA TYR A 68 3.60 4.30 8.62
C TYR A 68 3.88 5.67 9.27
N ILE A 69 5.10 5.91 9.78
CA ILE A 69 5.50 7.10 10.54
C ILE A 69 6.70 7.75 9.85
#